data_AF-A0A182KH27-F1
#
_entry.id   AF-A0A182KH27-F1
#
_cell.length_a   1.000
_cell.length_b   1.000
_cell.length_c   1.000
_cell.angle_alpha   90.00
_cell.angle_beta   90.00
_cell.angle_gamma   90.00
#
_symmetry.space_group_name_H-M   'P 1'
#
loop_
_entity.id
_entity.type
_entity.pdbx_description
1 polymer ?
#
loop_
_entity_poly.entity_id
_entity_poly.type
_entity_poly.pdbx_seq_one_letter_code
_entity_poly.pdbx_strand_id
1 'polypeptide(L)'
;VYDSHYPLPIYVVFVPFAGFGCVYASFHLHRIPNFCPATNCTLPSFPFLLRTREMEYSNVLPLVVVLLIGLVGECSAHECYVCSNQTGNTEKCLNTVKICQQGEDACLTEIRWGSTPYFSLGAQKQFYVSKRCAKKEICQRIRTKHMPYCTHIWYEDWTCSACCLGDRCNYYVISAAPTTMLSTLLATLAAFGVLLRSIMSS
;
A
#
# COMPACT_ATOMS: atom_id res chain seq x y z
N VAL A 1 -31.75 -16.86 23.97
CA VAL A 1 -30.60 -17.09 23.06
C VAL A 1 -30.63 -16.03 21.99
N TYR A 2 -29.92 -14.93 22.21
CA TYR A 2 -29.26 -14.12 21.18
C TYR A 2 -28.25 -13.27 21.96
N ASP A 3 -27.00 -13.72 21.88
CA ASP A 3 -25.87 -13.14 22.57
C ASP A 3 -25.43 -11.85 21.87
N SER A 4 -25.08 -10.86 22.67
CA SER A 4 -24.70 -9.51 22.26
C SER A 4 -23.18 -9.42 22.32
N HIS A 5 -22.50 -9.36 21.18
CA HIS A 5 -21.06 -9.10 21.14
C HIS A 5 -20.73 -7.99 20.14
N TYR A 6 -20.69 -6.75 20.66
CA TYR A 6 -19.94 -5.67 20.07
C TYR A 6 -18.44 -5.92 20.34
N PRO A 7 -17.55 -5.96 19.33
CA PRO A 7 -16.12 -5.96 19.59
C PRO A 7 -15.62 -4.53 19.84
N LEU A 8 -14.88 -4.39 20.94
CA LEU A 8 -14.12 -3.20 21.33
C LEU A 8 -13.04 -2.85 20.29
N PRO A 9 -12.57 -1.59 20.22
CA PRO A 9 -11.50 -1.20 19.30
C PRO A 9 -10.18 -1.84 19.71
N ILE A 10 -9.66 -2.74 18.86
CA ILE A 10 -8.31 -3.27 18.98
C ILE A 10 -7.35 -2.18 18.49
N TYR A 11 -6.59 -1.59 19.40
CA TYR A 11 -5.45 -0.74 19.04
C TYR A 11 -4.30 -1.63 18.57
N VAL A 12 -4.16 -1.76 17.25
CA VAL A 12 -3.05 -2.49 16.62
C VAL A 12 -1.86 -1.53 16.50
N VAL A 13 -0.84 -1.73 17.33
CA VAL A 13 0.43 -1.00 17.22
C VAL A 13 1.35 -1.79 16.27
N PHE A 14 1.60 -1.23 15.08
CA PHE A 14 2.55 -1.78 14.12
C PHE A 14 3.97 -1.35 14.50
N VAL A 15 4.84 -2.32 14.81
CA VAL A 15 6.27 -2.10 15.02
C VAL A 15 7.02 -2.53 13.76
N PRO A 16 7.77 -1.65 13.08
CA PRO A 16 8.56 -2.04 11.92
C PRO A 16 9.78 -2.85 12.41
N PHE A 17 9.76 -4.17 12.18
CA PHE A 17 10.97 -4.98 12.27
C PHE A 17 11.71 -4.92 10.93
N ALA A 18 12.96 -4.47 10.97
CA ALA A 18 13.83 -4.42 9.80
C ALA A 18 13.96 -5.82 9.18
N GLY A 19 13.55 -5.95 7.91
CA GLY A 19 14.04 -7.01 7.02
C GLY A 19 13.10 -8.17 6.66
N PHE A 20 11.90 -8.27 7.22
CA PHE A 20 10.91 -9.27 6.76
C PHE A 20 9.55 -8.59 6.58
N GLY A 21 8.97 -8.72 5.38
CA GLY A 21 7.64 -8.17 5.06
C GLY A 21 6.62 -8.55 6.13
N CYS A 22 5.67 -7.65 6.41
CA CYS A 22 4.67 -7.71 7.49
C CYS A 22 4.40 -9.12 8.06
N VAL A 23 5.22 -9.56 9.01
CA VAL A 23 5.00 -10.81 9.74
C VAL A 23 4.24 -10.48 11.02
N TYR A 24 3.09 -11.12 11.21
CA TYR A 24 2.39 -11.16 12.49
C TYR A 24 3.32 -11.78 13.55
N ALA A 25 3.78 -11.01 14.53
CA ALA A 25 4.62 -11.51 15.63
C ALA A 25 3.90 -11.36 16.97
N SER A 26 3.42 -12.49 17.53
CA SER A 26 3.04 -12.59 18.95
C SER A 26 4.30 -12.82 19.78
N PHE A 27 4.69 -11.82 20.58
CA PHE A 27 5.83 -11.96 21.50
C PHE A 27 5.36 -12.44 22.88
N HIS A 28 5.75 -13.66 23.25
CA HIS A 28 5.73 -14.16 24.62
C HIS A 28 7.01 -13.69 25.32
N LEU A 29 6.90 -12.81 26.32
CA LEU A 29 8.03 -12.34 27.12
C LEU A 29 8.63 -13.49 27.94
N HIS A 30 9.94 -13.71 27.84
CA HIS A 30 10.74 -14.35 28.87
C HIS A 30 11.93 -13.47 29.25
N ARG A 31 12.36 -13.63 30.51
CA ARG A 31 13.00 -12.65 31.40
C ARG A 31 14.51 -12.95 31.58
N ILE A 32 15.26 -11.89 31.98
CA ILE A 32 16.57 -11.79 32.71
C ILE A 32 17.87 -12.27 32.02
N PRO A 33 19.10 -11.85 32.46
CA PRO A 33 19.51 -10.80 33.43
C PRO A 33 20.77 -9.93 33.07
N ASN A 34 21.00 -8.92 33.94
CA ASN A 34 22.17 -8.05 34.11
C ASN A 34 23.54 -8.75 34.20
N PHE A 35 24.62 -8.10 33.75
CA PHE A 35 26.00 -8.23 34.30
C PHE A 35 26.89 -7.00 33.92
N CYS A 36 27.42 -6.31 34.94
CA CYS A 36 28.69 -5.52 34.94
C CYS A 36 29.79 -6.41 35.60
N PRO A 37 31.14 -6.15 35.63
CA PRO A 37 31.82 -4.83 35.66
C PRO A 37 33.30 -4.74 35.10
N ALA A 38 33.90 -3.54 35.29
CA ALA A 38 35.31 -3.26 35.70
C ALA A 38 36.47 -3.01 34.68
N THR A 39 37.03 -1.79 34.82
CA THR A 39 38.46 -1.39 34.96
C THR A 39 39.44 -1.26 33.78
N ASN A 40 40.08 -0.07 33.76
CA ASN A 40 41.45 0.30 33.37
C ASN A 40 42.00 -0.06 31.97
N CYS A 41 42.20 0.98 31.14
CA CYS A 41 43.33 1.06 30.22
C CYS A 41 43.87 2.50 30.13
N THR A 42 45.12 2.65 30.54
CA THR A 42 45.98 3.84 30.45
C THR A 42 46.39 4.17 29.00
N LEU A 43 46.49 5.47 28.71
CA LEU A 43 47.05 6.06 27.48
C LEU A 43 48.56 5.78 27.31
N PRO A 44 49.06 5.88 26.08
CA PRO A 44 50.22 6.74 25.85
C PRO A 44 49.97 7.78 24.75
N SER A 45 50.60 8.92 24.94
CA SER A 45 50.60 10.13 24.12
C SER A 45 51.51 10.00 22.89
N PHE A 46 51.03 10.43 21.71
CA PHE A 46 51.85 10.94 20.60
C PHE A 46 51.11 12.08 19.90
N PRO A 47 51.79 13.19 19.56
CA PRO A 47 51.16 14.33 18.90
C PRO A 47 51.23 14.14 17.38
N PHE A 48 50.08 14.01 16.73
CA PHE A 48 49.97 14.22 15.29
C PHE A 48 48.87 15.25 15.04
N LEU A 49 49.29 16.39 14.48
CA LEU A 49 48.45 17.43 13.91
C LEU A 49 47.63 16.84 12.76
N LEU A 50 46.51 16.20 13.08
CA LEU A 50 45.38 16.06 12.18
C LEU A 50 44.37 17.11 12.61
N ARG A 51 44.13 18.10 11.75
CA ARG A 51 42.96 18.96 11.87
C ARG A 51 41.72 18.12 11.60
N THR A 52 41.33 17.31 12.57
CA THR A 52 40.00 16.71 12.61
C THR A 52 39.04 17.88 12.76
N ARG A 53 38.24 18.16 11.72
CA ARG A 53 36.99 18.91 11.94
C ARG A 53 36.26 18.11 13.02
N GLU A 54 36.17 18.64 14.23
CA GLU A 54 35.24 18.10 15.21
C GLU A 54 33.86 18.24 14.59
N MET A 55 33.33 17.12 14.13
CA MET A 55 32.01 17.08 13.52
C MET A 55 31.05 17.26 14.70
N GLU A 56 30.67 18.50 14.99
CA GLU A 56 29.72 18.80 16.05
C GLU A 56 28.48 17.94 15.85
N TYR A 57 28.08 17.23 16.90
CA TYR A 57 26.95 16.29 16.90
C TYR A 57 25.66 16.89 16.29
N SER A 58 25.52 18.22 16.38
CA SER A 58 24.46 19.02 15.74
C SER A 58 24.34 18.81 14.22
N ASN A 59 25.47 18.70 13.50
CA ASN A 59 25.50 18.57 12.03
C ASN A 59 25.28 17.13 11.55
N VAL A 60 25.52 16.13 12.41
CA VAL A 60 25.39 14.70 12.09
C VAL A 60 23.97 14.19 12.36
N LEU A 61 23.29 14.79 13.34
CA LEU A 61 21.92 14.50 13.71
C LEU A 61 20.92 14.47 12.52
N PRO A 62 20.88 15.46 11.61
CA PRO A 62 19.94 15.44 10.48
C PRO A 62 20.21 14.29 9.51
N LEU A 63 21.46 13.85 9.38
CA LEU A 63 21.87 12.77 8.49
C LEU A 63 21.37 11.41 9.02
N VAL A 64 21.51 11.19 10.32
CA VAL A 64 21.01 10.01 11.02
C VAL A 64 19.48 9.97 10.96
N VAL A 65 18.81 11.10 11.14
CA VAL A 65 17.34 11.19 11.05
C VAL A 65 16.83 10.81 9.66
N VAL A 66 17.44 11.32 8.58
CA VAL A 66 17.05 10.95 7.20
C VAL A 66 17.25 9.46 6.93
N LEU A 67 18.35 8.88 7.42
CA LEU A 67 18.60 7.45 7.31
C LEU A 67 17.55 6.63 8.05
N LEU A 68 17.18 7.02 9.28
CA LEU A 68 16.15 6.36 10.08
C LEU A 68 14.76 6.44 9.44
N ILE A 69 14.41 7.58 8.85
CA ILE A 69 13.13 7.74 8.11
C ILE A 69 13.08 6.81 6.89
N GLY A 70 14.20 6.65 6.18
CA GLY A 70 14.29 5.71 5.04
C GLY A 70 14.18 4.23 5.41
N LEU A 71 14.32 3.88 6.69
CA LEU A 71 14.18 2.51 7.20
C LEU A 71 12.75 2.17 7.63
N VAL A 72 11.84 3.15 7.68
CA VAL A 72 10.43 2.91 8.00
C VAL A 72 9.75 2.25 6.80
N GLY A 73 9.35 0.99 6.95
CA GLY A 73 8.60 0.27 5.92
C GLY A 73 7.19 0.83 5.75
N GLU A 74 6.74 0.96 4.51
CA GLU A 74 5.35 1.30 4.21
C GLU A 74 4.45 0.08 4.44
N CYS A 75 3.45 0.22 5.32
CA CYS A 75 2.41 -0.77 5.51
C CYS A 75 1.07 -0.15 5.10
N SER A 76 0.66 -0.35 3.85
CA SER A 76 -0.66 0.06 3.37
C SER A 76 -1.64 -1.11 3.52
N ALA A 77 -2.75 -0.88 4.21
CA ALA A 77 -3.88 -1.81 4.19
C ALA A 77 -4.69 -1.55 2.92
N HIS A 78 -4.47 -2.38 1.88
CA HIS A 78 -5.09 -2.14 0.58
C HIS A 78 -6.63 -2.22 0.66
N GLU A 79 -7.30 -1.18 0.19
CA GLU A 79 -8.76 -1.07 0.25
C GLU A 79 -9.36 -0.71 -1.11
N CYS A 80 -10.52 -1.31 -1.41
CA CYS A 80 -11.24 -1.10 -2.67
C CYS A 80 -12.72 -0.82 -2.43
N TYR A 81 -13.36 -0.12 -3.36
CA TYR A 81 -14.83 -0.11 -3.44
C TYR A 81 -15.32 -1.49 -3.88
N VAL A 82 -16.41 -1.98 -3.26
CA VAL A 82 -16.95 -3.32 -3.51
C VAL A 82 -18.46 -3.28 -3.74
N CYS A 83 -18.91 -3.84 -4.84
CA CYS A 83 -20.32 -4.01 -5.15
C CYS A 83 -20.52 -5.15 -6.15
N SER A 84 -21.73 -5.70 -6.24
CA SER A 84 -22.04 -6.82 -7.14
C SER A 84 -23.32 -6.52 -7.90
N ASN A 85 -23.25 -6.60 -9.23
CA ASN A 85 -24.37 -6.46 -10.17
C ASN A 85 -25.30 -5.27 -9.85
N GLN A 86 -24.72 -4.10 -9.60
CA GLN A 86 -25.49 -2.87 -9.40
C GLN A 86 -25.81 -2.21 -10.73
N THR A 87 -26.96 -1.55 -10.86
CA THR A 87 -27.42 -0.96 -12.13
C THR A 87 -26.62 0.28 -12.56
N GLY A 88 -25.76 0.79 -11.66
CA GLY A 88 -24.89 1.93 -11.93
C GLY A 88 -23.76 2.05 -10.91
N ASN A 89 -22.90 3.04 -11.13
CA ASN A 89 -21.83 3.40 -10.21
C ASN A 89 -22.32 4.40 -9.16
N THR A 90 -23.35 4.02 -8.42
CA THR A 90 -24.00 4.85 -7.41
C THR A 90 -24.17 4.05 -6.12
N GLU A 91 -24.56 4.75 -5.04
CA GLU A 91 -24.94 4.14 -3.76
C GLU A 91 -23.93 3.10 -3.27
N LYS A 92 -24.29 1.82 -3.33
CA LYS A 92 -23.49 0.70 -2.85
C LYS A 92 -22.08 0.68 -3.46
N CYS A 93 -21.94 1.01 -4.75
CA CYS A 93 -20.64 1.01 -5.43
C CYS A 93 -19.71 2.17 -5.02
N LEU A 94 -20.24 3.21 -4.37
CA LEU A 94 -19.45 4.37 -3.90
C LEU A 94 -19.34 4.45 -2.38
N ASN A 95 -20.22 3.76 -1.64
CA ASN A 95 -20.26 3.83 -0.18
C ASN A 95 -19.71 2.57 0.50
N THR A 96 -19.60 1.46 -0.23
CA THR A 96 -19.12 0.18 0.35
C THR A 96 -17.64 0.00 0.05
N VAL A 97 -16.82 0.11 1.08
CA VAL A 97 -15.37 -0.13 1.03
C VAL A 97 -15.03 -1.35 1.86
N LYS A 98 -14.07 -2.15 1.38
CA LYS A 98 -13.56 -3.33 2.09
C LYS A 98 -12.04 -3.36 2.01
N ILE A 99 -11.41 -3.74 3.13
CA ILE A 99 -9.98 -4.08 3.19
C ILE A 99 -9.78 -5.43 2.48
N CYS A 100 -8.86 -5.46 1.52
CA CYS A 100 -8.59 -6.64 0.70
C CYS A 100 -7.83 -7.72 1.50
N GLN A 101 -7.98 -8.98 1.07
CA GLN A 101 -7.29 -10.10 1.72
C GLN A 101 -5.80 -10.14 1.34
N GLN A 102 -5.03 -10.93 2.07
CA GLN A 102 -3.62 -11.15 1.76
C GLN A 102 -3.45 -11.71 0.33
N GLY A 103 -2.66 -11.01 -0.48
CA GLY A 103 -2.41 -11.32 -1.88
C GLY A 103 -3.46 -10.79 -2.86
N GLU A 104 -4.48 -10.06 -2.39
CA GLU A 104 -5.37 -9.27 -3.24
C GLU A 104 -4.85 -7.83 -3.35
N ASP A 105 -3.86 -7.62 -4.22
CA ASP A 105 -3.13 -6.35 -4.30
C ASP A 105 -3.67 -5.39 -5.38
N ALA A 106 -4.87 -5.65 -5.91
CA ALA A 106 -5.49 -4.84 -6.96
C ALA A 106 -7.01 -4.73 -6.81
N CYS A 107 -7.56 -3.60 -7.25
CA CYS A 107 -9.00 -3.43 -7.41
C CYS A 107 -9.42 -3.78 -8.86
N LEU A 108 -10.39 -4.67 -8.99
CA LEU A 108 -11.03 -5.00 -10.26
C LEU A 108 -12.41 -4.35 -10.34
N THR A 109 -12.70 -3.74 -11.48
CA THR A 109 -14.05 -3.29 -11.84
C THR A 109 -14.48 -3.90 -13.14
N GLU A 110 -15.73 -4.36 -13.20
CA GLU A 110 -16.37 -4.94 -14.37
C GLU A 110 -17.69 -4.20 -14.61
N ILE A 111 -17.92 -3.76 -15.84
CA ILE A 111 -19.20 -3.22 -16.30
C ILE A 111 -19.67 -4.07 -17.47
N ARG A 112 -20.93 -4.49 -17.37
CA ARG A 112 -21.61 -5.30 -18.38
C ARG A 112 -22.79 -4.52 -18.91
N TRP A 113 -22.99 -4.60 -20.21
CA TRP A 113 -24.21 -4.15 -20.86
C TRP A 113 -24.89 -5.37 -21.46
N GLY A 114 -26.14 -5.60 -21.08
CA GLY A 114 -26.93 -6.72 -21.59
C GLY A 114 -28.25 -6.89 -20.85
N SER A 115 -28.99 -7.94 -21.20
CA SER A 115 -30.21 -8.34 -20.51
C SER A 115 -29.92 -9.13 -19.23
N THR A 116 -30.94 -9.33 -18.39
CA THR A 116 -30.89 -10.27 -17.27
C THR A 116 -30.48 -11.67 -17.75
N PRO A 117 -29.94 -12.54 -16.88
CA PRO A 117 -29.36 -13.84 -17.27
C PRO A 117 -30.32 -14.83 -17.97
N TYR A 118 -31.60 -14.50 -18.08
CA TYR A 118 -32.58 -15.30 -18.82
C TYR A 118 -33.04 -14.57 -20.07
N PHE A 119 -32.95 -15.24 -21.22
CA PHE A 119 -33.46 -14.72 -22.47
C PHE A 119 -34.97 -14.48 -22.36
N SER A 120 -35.38 -13.23 -22.54
CA SER A 120 -36.77 -12.84 -22.67
C SER A 120 -36.89 -11.89 -23.85
N LEU A 121 -37.85 -12.16 -24.73
CA LEU A 121 -38.15 -11.31 -25.88
C LEU A 121 -38.55 -9.92 -25.37
N GLY A 122 -37.76 -8.90 -25.72
CA GLY A 122 -38.00 -7.52 -25.29
C GLY A 122 -37.44 -7.16 -23.91
N ALA A 123 -36.56 -7.97 -23.31
CA ALA A 123 -35.88 -7.61 -22.07
C ALA A 123 -35.10 -6.29 -22.22
N GLN A 124 -35.36 -5.34 -21.32
CA GLN A 124 -34.64 -4.08 -21.30
C GLN A 124 -33.17 -4.32 -20.96
N LYS A 125 -32.27 -3.88 -21.86
CA LYS A 125 -30.83 -3.86 -21.59
C LYS A 125 -30.50 -2.78 -20.57
N GLN A 126 -29.60 -3.09 -19.65
CA GLN A 126 -29.14 -2.14 -18.64
C GLN A 126 -27.68 -2.40 -18.29
N PHE A 127 -27.07 -1.44 -17.61
CA PHE A 127 -25.71 -1.58 -17.08
C PHE A 127 -25.71 -2.42 -15.81
N TYR A 128 -24.68 -3.25 -15.66
CA TYR A 128 -24.37 -3.94 -14.41
C TYR A 128 -22.92 -3.70 -14.04
N VAL A 129 -22.70 -3.03 -12.92
CA VAL A 129 -21.38 -2.70 -12.37
C VAL A 129 -21.09 -3.64 -11.20
N SER A 130 -19.91 -4.25 -11.25
CA SER A 130 -19.35 -5.04 -10.15
C SER A 130 -17.93 -4.58 -9.85
N LYS A 131 -17.61 -4.44 -8.57
CA LYS A 131 -16.29 -4.04 -8.07
C LYS A 131 -15.85 -4.98 -6.97
N ARG A 132 -14.59 -5.38 -6.97
CA ARG A 132 -14.04 -6.30 -5.95
C ARG A 132 -12.52 -6.19 -5.83
N CYS A 133 -12.01 -6.63 -4.69
CA CYS A 133 -10.61 -6.97 -4.53
C CYS A 133 -10.24 -8.17 -5.43
N ALA A 134 -9.02 -8.17 -5.96
CA ALA A 134 -8.49 -9.24 -6.79
C ALA A 134 -6.97 -9.29 -6.70
N LYS A 135 -6.40 -10.46 -7.01
CA LYS A 135 -4.96 -10.56 -7.27
C LYS A 135 -4.61 -9.83 -8.57
N LYS A 136 -3.43 -9.22 -8.63
CA LYS A 136 -2.97 -8.47 -9.81
C LYS A 136 -3.02 -9.31 -11.10
N GLU A 137 -2.61 -10.57 -11.03
CA GLU A 137 -2.56 -11.48 -12.19
C GLU A 137 -3.97 -11.83 -12.67
N ILE A 138 -4.90 -12.06 -11.73
CA ILE A 138 -6.30 -12.36 -12.04
C ILE A 138 -6.95 -11.14 -12.67
N CYS A 139 -6.70 -9.95 -12.11
CA CYS A 139 -7.21 -8.71 -12.64
C CYS A 139 -6.77 -8.51 -14.10
N GLN A 140 -5.46 -8.59 -14.36
CA GLN A 140 -4.92 -8.42 -15.71
C GLN A 140 -5.45 -9.50 -16.68
N ARG A 141 -5.57 -10.75 -16.25
CA ARG A 141 -6.16 -11.82 -17.08
C ARG A 141 -7.59 -11.48 -17.51
N ILE A 142 -8.42 -11.02 -16.58
CA ILE A 142 -9.82 -10.63 -16.87
C ILE A 142 -9.85 -9.42 -17.80
N ARG A 143 -9.00 -8.42 -17.53
CA ARG A 143 -8.83 -7.26 -18.40
C ARG A 143 -8.49 -7.63 -19.83
N THR A 144 -7.47 -8.46 -20.02
CA THR A 144 -7.07 -8.91 -21.37
C THR A 144 -8.15 -9.76 -22.04
N LYS A 145 -8.98 -10.48 -21.27
CA LYS A 145 -10.11 -11.24 -21.81
C LYS A 145 -11.26 -10.33 -22.27
N HIS A 146 -11.66 -9.34 -21.47
CA HIS A 146 -12.87 -8.54 -21.73
C HIS A 146 -12.61 -7.29 -22.58
N MET A 147 -11.46 -6.61 -22.42
CA MET A 147 -11.18 -5.37 -23.14
C MET A 147 -11.25 -5.48 -24.68
N PRO A 148 -10.81 -6.57 -25.34
CA PRO A 148 -10.96 -6.71 -26.79
C PRO A 148 -12.42 -6.71 -27.27
N TYR A 149 -13.37 -7.08 -26.39
CA TYR A 149 -14.80 -7.14 -26.68
C TYR A 149 -15.59 -5.99 -26.03
N CYS A 150 -14.88 -4.98 -25.52
CA CYS A 150 -15.46 -3.77 -24.95
C CYS A 150 -15.81 -2.80 -26.08
N THR A 151 -16.93 -3.05 -26.78
CA THR A 151 -17.31 -2.29 -27.99
C THR A 151 -18.20 -1.08 -27.74
N HIS A 152 -18.89 -1.03 -26.58
CA HIS A 152 -19.86 0.01 -26.23
C HIS A 152 -21.06 0.11 -27.21
N ILE A 153 -21.29 -0.94 -28.02
CA ILE A 153 -22.41 -1.00 -28.97
C ILE A 153 -23.71 -1.31 -28.21
N TRP A 154 -24.74 -0.47 -28.40
CA TRP A 154 -25.97 -0.53 -27.59
C TRP A 154 -26.86 -1.75 -27.85
N TYR A 155 -26.84 -2.33 -29.04
CA TYR A 155 -27.65 -3.51 -29.39
C TYR A 155 -26.95 -4.84 -29.09
N GLU A 156 -25.63 -4.85 -28.98
CA GLU A 156 -24.84 -6.03 -28.63
C GLU A 156 -24.68 -6.15 -27.11
N ASP A 157 -24.35 -7.34 -26.63
CA ASP A 157 -23.89 -7.51 -25.25
C ASP A 157 -22.38 -7.30 -25.21
N TRP A 158 -21.92 -6.50 -24.27
CA TRP A 158 -20.48 -6.26 -24.10
C TRP A 158 -20.10 -6.19 -22.63
N THR A 159 -18.83 -6.44 -22.36
CA THR A 159 -18.27 -6.38 -21.01
C THR A 159 -16.93 -5.69 -21.06
N CYS A 160 -16.74 -4.74 -20.17
CA CYS A 160 -15.50 -4.01 -19.99
C CYS A 160 -15.00 -4.25 -18.58
N SER A 161 -13.68 -4.34 -18.42
CA SER A 161 -13.07 -4.50 -17.10
C SER A 161 -11.79 -3.68 -16.96
N ALA A 162 -11.66 -2.99 -15.84
CA ALA A 162 -10.52 -2.14 -15.51
C ALA A 162 -9.82 -2.64 -14.24
N CYS A 163 -8.50 -2.45 -14.21
CA CYS A 163 -7.62 -2.83 -13.11
C CYS A 163 -6.82 -1.62 -12.67
N CYS A 164 -6.75 -1.40 -11.36
CA CYS A 164 -5.92 -0.35 -10.77
C CYS A 164 -5.22 -0.86 -9.50
N LEU A 165 -4.10 -0.21 -9.17
CA LEU A 165 -3.29 -0.47 -7.98
C LEU A 165 -3.34 0.78 -7.10
N GLY A 166 -3.49 0.60 -5.80
CA GLY A 166 -3.58 1.70 -4.83
C GLY A 166 -4.97 1.87 -4.22
N ASP A 167 -5.02 2.54 -3.07
CA ASP A 167 -6.20 2.55 -2.22
C ASP A 167 -7.36 3.32 -2.84
N ARG A 168 -8.54 2.68 -2.83
CA ARG A 168 -9.81 3.19 -3.38
C ARG A 168 -9.69 3.69 -4.83
N CYS A 169 -8.73 3.15 -5.60
CA CYS A 169 -8.45 3.61 -6.96
C CYS A 169 -9.61 3.37 -7.95
N ASN A 170 -10.53 2.45 -7.62
CA ASN A 170 -11.65 2.07 -8.45
C ASN A 170 -12.92 2.89 -8.18
N TYR A 171 -12.81 4.17 -7.86
CA TYR A 171 -13.96 5.06 -7.71
C TYR A 171 -14.80 5.12 -9.00
N TYR A 172 -14.15 5.32 -10.15
CA TYR A 172 -14.77 5.26 -11.47
C TYR A 172 -14.88 3.82 -11.99
N VAL A 173 -15.78 3.59 -12.93
CA VAL A 173 -16.01 2.26 -13.52
C VAL A 173 -14.84 1.82 -14.40
N ILE A 174 -14.41 2.70 -15.30
CA ILE A 174 -13.24 2.52 -16.14
C ILE A 174 -12.31 3.68 -15.84
N SER A 175 -11.18 3.40 -15.20
CA SER A 175 -10.11 4.36 -14.97
C SER A 175 -8.88 3.95 -15.78
N ALA A 176 -8.35 4.90 -16.56
CA ALA A 176 -7.12 4.74 -17.32
C ALA A 176 -5.96 5.51 -16.65
N ALA A 177 -5.93 5.55 -15.32
CA ALA A 177 -4.91 6.29 -14.61
C ALA A 177 -3.58 5.49 -14.61
N PRO A 178 -2.48 6.06 -15.15
CA PRO A 178 -1.17 5.49 -14.93
C PRO A 178 -0.80 5.67 -13.45
N THR A 179 -0.45 4.59 -12.78
CA THR A 179 0.14 4.66 -11.44
C THR A 179 1.59 5.12 -11.57
N THR A 180 1.84 6.41 -11.43
CA THR A 180 3.20 6.94 -11.24
C THR A 180 3.65 6.61 -9.82
N MET A 181 4.50 5.60 -9.67
CA MET A 181 5.14 5.32 -8.40
C MET A 181 6.40 6.18 -8.29
N LEU A 182 6.35 7.21 -7.47
CA LEU A 182 7.53 7.97 -7.09
C LEU A 182 8.37 7.06 -6.18
N SER A 183 9.59 6.72 -6.60
CA SER A 183 10.46 5.86 -5.80
C SER A 183 10.93 6.62 -4.55
N THR A 184 10.47 6.19 -3.38
CA THR A 184 10.87 6.75 -2.09
C THR A 184 12.38 6.62 -1.85
N LEU A 185 13.01 5.57 -2.36
CA LEU A 185 14.47 5.39 -2.33
C LEU A 185 15.22 6.50 -3.09
N LEU A 186 14.75 6.91 -4.26
CA LEU A 186 15.39 7.98 -5.02
C LEU A 186 15.25 9.32 -4.30
N ALA A 187 14.10 9.57 -3.67
CA ALA A 187 13.87 10.77 -2.89
C ALA A 187 14.77 10.84 -1.65
N THR A 188 14.95 9.73 -0.92
CA THR A 188 15.81 9.68 0.26
C THR A 188 17.29 9.85 -0.09
N LEU A 189 17.77 9.22 -1.18
CA LEU A 189 19.14 9.39 -1.66
C LEU A 189 19.42 10.84 -2.11
N ALA A 190 18.46 11.48 -2.78
CA ALA A 190 18.59 12.88 -3.17
C ALA A 190 18.66 13.80 -1.93
N ALA A 191 17.79 13.60 -0.94
CA ALA A 191 17.80 14.37 0.30
C ALA A 191 19.12 14.19 1.08
N PHE A 192 19.61 12.95 1.18
CA PHE A 192 20.90 12.63 1.80
C PHE A 192 22.07 13.33 1.11
N GLY A 193 22.10 13.31 -0.24
CA GLY A 193 23.14 13.98 -1.01
C GLY A 193 23.15 15.50 -0.85
N VAL A 194 21.98 16.14 -0.75
CA VAL A 194 21.86 17.58 -0.49
C VAL A 194 22.37 17.91 0.92
N LEU A 195 21.98 17.13 1.92
CA LEU A 195 22.42 17.31 3.32
C LEU A 195 23.94 17.14 3.48
N LEU A 196 24.53 16.13 2.83
CA LEU A 196 25.97 15.96 2.80
C LEU A 196 26.69 17.18 2.21
N ARG A 197 26.20 17.69 1.08
CA ARG A 197 26.79 18.89 0.46
C ARG A 197 26.71 20.11 1.35
N SER A 198 25.58 20.33 2.04
CA SER A 198 25.46 21.47 2.96
C SER A 198 26.43 21.38 4.13
N ILE A 199 26.61 20.19 4.71
CA ILE A 199 27.55 19.95 5.83
C ILE A 199 29.00 20.13 5.37
N MET A 200 29.35 19.70 4.15
CA MET A 200 30.69 19.89 3.61
C MET A 200 31.00 21.36 3.30
N SER A 201 29.98 22.16 2.95
CA SER A 201 30.13 23.57 2.59
C SER A 201 30.14 24.56 3.77
N SER A 202 29.62 24.15 4.94
CA SER A 202 29.77 24.86 6.23
C SER A 202 31.11 24.51 6.86
#